data_AF-A0A9E2PBE4-F1
#
_entry.id   AF-A0A9E2PBE4-F1
#
_cell.length_a   1.000
_cell.length_b   1.000
_cell.length_c   1.000
_cell.angle_alpha   90.00
_cell.angle_beta   90.00
_cell.angle_gamma   90.00
#
_symmetry.space_group_name_H-M   'P 1'
#
loop_
_entity.id
_entity.type
_entity.pdbx_description
1 polymer ?
#
loop_
_entity_poly.entity_id
_entity_poly.type
_entity_poly.pdbx_seq_one_letter_code
_entity_poly.pdbx_strand_id
1 'polypeptide(L)'
;MNRIITLSILLLVLALLSFSNTLAKSNVVEKKFREAGLINIHAIDSSIQVDLVNYDPEKNCFRENFYDGLNKAYLRKDVAVRLSYFFSKSFHAPKPADYKLHSPRIAGL
;
A
#
# COMPACT_ATOMS: atom_id res chain seq x y z
N MET A 1 51.70 -4.68 -14.17
CA MET A 1 50.80 -5.52 -13.36
C MET A 1 50.12 -4.72 -12.25
N ASN A 2 50.88 -4.04 -11.37
CA ASN A 2 50.31 -3.32 -10.22
C ASN A 2 49.33 -2.19 -10.59
N ARG A 3 49.61 -1.39 -11.64
CA ARG A 3 48.72 -0.28 -12.05
C ARG A 3 47.34 -0.72 -12.53
N ILE A 4 47.25 -1.87 -13.20
CA ILE A 4 45.98 -2.43 -13.68
C ILE A 4 45.15 -2.91 -12.48
N ILE A 5 45.79 -3.59 -11.51
CA ILE A 5 45.14 -4.05 -10.29
C ILE A 5 44.62 -2.87 -9.47
N THR A 6 45.41 -1.80 -9.31
CA THR A 6 44.98 -0.59 -8.59
C THR A 6 43.79 0.08 -9.27
N LEU A 7 43.77 0.14 -10.61
CA LEU A 7 42.66 0.72 -11.37
C LEU A 7 41.38 -0.10 -11.21
N SER A 8 41.48 -1.43 -11.26
CA SER A 8 40.35 -2.34 -11.07
C SER A 8 39.76 -2.25 -9.67
N ILE A 9 40.61 -2.15 -8.64
CA ILE A 9 40.16 -1.96 -7.25
C ILE A 9 39.45 -0.61 -7.11
N LEU A 10 39.99 0.46 -7.71
CA LEU A 10 39.36 1.78 -7.68
C LEU A 10 37.98 1.77 -8.34
N LEU A 11 37.85 1.15 -9.52
CA LEU A 11 36.57 1.03 -10.23
C LEU A 11 35.55 0.20 -9.45
N LEU A 12 35.99 -0.89 -8.80
CA LEU A 12 35.13 -1.70 -7.95
C LEU A 12 34.62 -0.91 -6.74
N VAL A 13 35.47 -0.10 -6.11
CA VAL A 13 35.07 0.77 -4.99
C VAL A 13 34.06 1.83 -5.46
N LEU A 14 34.29 2.49 -6.61
CA LEU A 14 33.31 3.44 -7.15
C LEU A 14 31.96 2.78 -7.50
N ALA A 15 31.98 1.57 -8.06
CA ALA A 15 30.77 0.82 -8.36
C ALA A 15 29.99 0.48 -7.07
N LEU A 16 30.69 0.03 -6.02
CA LEU A 16 30.07 -0.28 -4.72
C LEU A 16 29.49 0.97 -4.02
N LEU A 17 30.16 2.12 -4.15
CA LEU A 17 29.66 3.39 -3.60
C LEU A 17 28.43 3.94 -4.34
N SER A 18 28.17 3.49 -5.56
CA SER A 18 27.03 3.93 -6.37
C SER A 18 25.70 3.29 -5.93
N PHE A 19 25.70 2.26 -5.09
CA PHE A 19 24.49 1.56 -4.64
C PHE A 19 23.83 2.13 -3.38
N SER A 20 24.44 3.12 -2.71
CA SER A 20 24.05 3.49 -1.33
C SER A 20 22.90 4.50 -1.20
N ASN A 21 22.24 4.92 -2.28
CA ASN A 21 21.27 6.04 -2.23
C ASN A 21 19.84 5.69 -2.64
N THR A 22 19.36 4.47 -2.37
CA THR A 22 17.91 4.24 -2.31
C THR A 22 17.39 4.60 -0.92
N LEU A 23 17.53 5.87 -0.54
CA LEU A 23 16.83 6.42 0.62
C LEU A 23 15.34 6.33 0.28
N ALA A 24 14.67 5.30 0.82
CA ALA A 24 13.26 5.08 0.58
C ALA A 24 12.51 6.37 0.89
N LYS A 25 12.04 7.06 -0.15
CA LYS A 25 11.28 8.30 -0.02
C LYS A 25 10.01 7.94 0.74
N SER A 26 9.99 8.20 2.04
CA SER A 26 8.82 7.97 2.89
C SER A 26 7.67 8.78 2.30
N ASN A 27 6.60 8.10 1.89
CA ASN A 27 5.40 8.77 1.41
C ASN A 27 4.86 9.71 2.50
N VAL A 28 4.66 10.99 2.15
CA VAL A 28 4.26 12.03 3.11
C VAL A 28 2.86 11.76 3.68
N VAL A 29 1.96 11.20 2.87
CA VAL A 29 0.61 10.80 3.31
C VAL A 29 0.70 9.66 4.32
N GLU A 30 1.53 8.64 4.06
CA GLU A 30 1.73 7.51 4.97
C GLU A 30 2.30 7.98 6.33
N LYS A 31 3.20 8.98 6.33
CA LYS A 31 3.70 9.61 7.55
C LYS A 31 2.57 10.26 8.35
N LYS A 32 1.73 11.08 7.70
CA LYS A 32 0.58 11.74 8.35
C LYS A 32 -0.41 10.72 8.92
N PHE A 33 -0.67 9.62 8.22
CA PHE A 33 -1.54 8.55 8.72
C PHE A 33 -0.99 7.90 9.99
N ARG A 34 0.31 7.60 10.03
CA ARG A 34 0.96 7.04 11.23
C ARG A 34 0.96 8.04 12.40
N GLU A 35 1.24 9.31 12.13
CA GLU A 35 1.20 10.38 13.14
C GLU A 35 -0.22 10.55 13.72
N ALA A 36 -1.26 10.31 12.91
CA ALA A 36 -2.65 10.29 13.36
C ALA A 36 -3.08 8.99 14.08
N GLY A 37 -2.14 8.06 14.33
CA GLY A 37 -2.40 6.79 15.03
C GLY A 37 -3.14 5.75 14.18
N LEU A 38 -3.19 5.93 12.85
CA LEU A 38 -3.73 4.93 11.94
C LEU A 38 -2.72 3.79 11.74
N ILE A 39 -3.25 2.59 11.53
CA ILE A 39 -2.45 1.38 11.32
C ILE A 39 -2.78 0.75 9.97
N ASN A 40 -1.78 0.12 9.36
CA ASN A 40 -1.99 -0.65 8.13
C ASN A 40 -2.89 -1.87 8.45
N ILE A 41 -4.01 -2.02 7.74
CA ILE A 41 -4.94 -3.14 7.93
C ILE A 41 -4.25 -4.50 7.78
N HIS A 42 -3.32 -4.62 6.83
CA HIS A 42 -2.59 -5.87 6.60
C HIS A 42 -1.60 -6.22 7.73
N ALA A 43 -1.29 -5.28 8.63
CA ALA A 43 -0.52 -5.58 9.84
C ALA A 43 -1.38 -6.26 10.93
N ILE A 44 -2.71 -6.13 10.86
CA ILE A 44 -3.67 -6.84 11.71
C ILE A 44 -4.11 -8.13 11.06
N ASP A 45 -4.44 -8.08 9.77
CA ASP A 45 -4.96 -9.22 9.02
C ASP A 45 -4.59 -9.11 7.55
N SER A 46 -3.64 -9.95 7.12
CA SER A 46 -3.14 -9.97 5.75
C SER A 46 -4.09 -10.67 4.77
N SER A 47 -5.16 -11.32 5.26
CA SER A 47 -6.15 -11.99 4.39
C SER A 47 -7.20 -11.03 3.84
N ILE A 48 -7.35 -9.86 4.45
CA ILE A 48 -8.28 -8.82 4.00
C ILE A 48 -7.76 -8.24 2.69
N GLN A 49 -8.57 -8.35 1.64
CA GLN A 49 -8.29 -7.72 0.35
C GLN A 49 -8.83 -6.29 0.33
N VAL A 50 -8.02 -5.34 -0.14
CA VAL A 50 -8.41 -3.93 -0.28
C VAL A 50 -8.11 -3.45 -1.69
N ASP A 51 -9.12 -2.92 -2.37
CA ASP A 51 -8.95 -2.21 -3.64
C ASP A 51 -8.81 -0.70 -3.40
N LEU A 52 -7.63 -0.16 -3.70
CA LEU A 52 -7.30 1.24 -3.50
C LEU A 52 -7.64 2.06 -4.75
N VAL A 53 -8.93 2.21 -5.04
CA VAL A 53 -9.43 2.86 -6.26
C VAL A 53 -8.86 4.27 -6.50
N ASN A 54 -8.69 5.08 -5.45
CA ASN A 54 -8.17 6.45 -5.56
C ASN A 54 -6.64 6.54 -5.62
N TYR A 55 -5.92 5.42 -5.53
CA TYR A 55 -4.47 5.39 -5.76
C TYR A 55 -4.12 5.36 -7.26
N ASP A 56 -4.95 4.69 -8.06
CA ASP A 56 -4.71 4.47 -9.48
C ASP A 56 -5.52 5.46 -10.33
N PRO A 57 -4.88 6.39 -11.06
CA PRO A 57 -5.55 7.35 -11.94
C PRO A 57 -6.50 6.69 -12.94
N GLU A 58 -6.21 5.47 -13.40
CA GLU A 58 -7.03 4.79 -14.40
C GLU A 58 -8.31 4.18 -13.80
N LYS A 59 -8.38 4.07 -12.47
CA LYS A 59 -9.51 3.45 -11.75
C LYS A 59 -10.45 4.44 -11.08
N ASN A 60 -10.10 5.72 -11.02
CA ASN A 60 -10.94 6.75 -10.39
C ASN A 60 -11.42 7.80 -11.39
N CYS A 61 -12.58 8.41 -11.10
CA CYS A 61 -13.22 9.37 -11.99
C CYS A 61 -12.45 10.69 -12.14
N PHE A 62 -11.50 10.97 -11.26
CA PHE A 62 -10.70 12.20 -11.28
C PHE A 62 -9.42 12.08 -12.12
N ARG A 63 -9.04 10.86 -12.53
CA ARG A 63 -7.77 10.58 -13.23
C ARG A 63 -6.55 11.08 -12.49
N GLU A 64 -6.60 10.99 -11.16
CA GLU A 64 -5.59 11.54 -10.25
C GLU A 64 -5.03 10.44 -9.34
N ASN A 65 -3.76 10.56 -8.95
CA ASN A 65 -3.18 9.72 -7.89
C ASN A 65 -3.23 10.48 -6.56
N PHE A 66 -4.26 10.22 -5.76
CA PHE A 66 -4.50 10.97 -4.53
C PHE A 66 -3.46 10.73 -3.43
N TYR A 67 -2.66 9.68 -3.55
CA TYR A 67 -1.82 9.21 -2.45
C TYR A 67 -0.33 9.13 -2.79
N ASP A 68 0.12 9.72 -3.89
CA ASP A 68 1.53 9.82 -4.28
C ASP A 68 2.28 8.48 -4.17
N GLY A 69 1.67 7.40 -4.67
CA GLY A 69 2.30 6.08 -4.65
C GLY A 69 2.01 5.23 -3.40
N LEU A 70 1.25 5.72 -2.41
CA LEU A 70 0.87 4.90 -1.25
C LEU A 70 -0.16 3.83 -1.62
N ASN A 71 0.27 2.58 -1.62
CA ASN A 71 -0.53 1.41 -1.97
C ASN A 71 -0.92 0.54 -0.75
N LYS A 72 -1.10 1.17 0.42
CA LYS A 72 -1.51 0.50 1.66
C LYS A 72 -2.74 1.18 2.25
N ALA A 73 -3.63 0.38 2.82
CA ALA A 73 -4.81 0.88 3.52
C ALA A 73 -4.54 1.07 5.01
N TYR A 74 -4.80 2.28 5.51
CA TYR A 74 -4.64 2.66 6.90
C TYR A 74 -6.01 2.91 7.55
N LEU A 75 -6.23 2.35 8.73
CA LEU A 75 -7.47 2.47 9.49
C LEU A 75 -7.17 2.75 10.96
N ARG A 76 -8.17 3.25 11.69
CA ARG A 76 -8.10 3.25 13.16
C ARG A 76 -7.98 1.82 13.67
N LYS A 77 -7.20 1.63 14.73
CA LYS A 77 -6.89 0.30 15.27
C LYS A 77 -8.14 -0.50 15.65
N ASP A 78 -9.11 0.13 16.29
CA ASP A 78 -10.37 -0.50 16.69
C ASP A 78 -11.21 -0.97 15.49
N VAL A 79 -11.24 -0.17 14.42
CA VAL A 79 -11.93 -0.52 13.17
C VAL A 79 -11.23 -1.68 12.47
N ALA A 80 -9.90 -1.65 12.38
CA ALA A 80 -9.12 -2.72 11.77
C ALA A 80 -9.34 -4.07 12.48
N VAL A 81 -9.35 -4.08 13.81
CA VAL A 81 -9.61 -5.28 14.63
C VAL A 81 -11.04 -5.80 14.40
N ARG A 82 -12.04 -4.90 14.36
CA ARG A 82 -13.44 -5.30 14.10
C ARG A 82 -13.62 -5.91 12.71
N LEU A 83 -12.97 -5.35 11.69
CA LEU A 83 -12.99 -5.90 10.33
C LEU A 83 -12.36 -7.28 10.27
N SER A 84 -11.18 -7.48 10.86
CA SER A 84 -10.52 -8.79 10.93
C SER A 84 -11.39 -9.83 11.65
N TYR A 85 -12.01 -9.45 12.77
CA TYR A 85 -12.95 -10.34 13.46
C TYR A 85 -14.15 -10.71 12.58
N PHE A 86 -14.74 -9.75 11.88
CA PHE A 86 -15.88 -10.01 11.00
C PHE A 86 -15.51 -10.96 9.84
N PHE A 87 -14.39 -10.70 9.16
CA PHE A 87 -13.96 -11.55 8.05
C PHE A 87 -13.58 -12.96 8.52
N SER A 88 -12.83 -13.10 9.62
CA SER A 88 -12.46 -14.41 10.18
C SER A 88 -13.68 -15.27 10.57
N LYS A 89 -14.79 -14.66 10.99
CA LYS A 89 -16.06 -15.37 11.26
C LYS A 89 -16.85 -15.69 9.99
N SER A 90 -16.81 -14.78 9.01
CA SER A 90 -17.58 -14.90 7.76
C SER A 90 -17.05 -16.01 6.84
N PHE A 91 -15.78 -16.37 6.92
CA PHE A 91 -15.21 -17.50 6.15
C PHE A 91 -15.70 -18.89 6.60
N HIS A 92 -16.42 -18.99 7.73
CA HIS A 92 -17.11 -20.21 8.16
C HIS A 92 -18.62 -20.19 7.90
N ALA A 93 -19.18 -19.08 7.43
CA ALA A 93 -20.57 -19.02 7.00
C ALA A 93 -20.67 -19.40 5.52
N PRO A 94 -21.66 -20.22 5.10
CA PRO A 94 -21.90 -20.44 3.69
C PRO A 94 -22.12 -19.09 3.00
N LYS A 95 -21.43 -18.86 1.87
CA LYS A 95 -21.61 -17.64 1.07
C LYS A 95 -23.11 -17.47 0.80
N PRO A 96 -23.73 -16.34 1.16
CA PRO A 96 -25.10 -16.08 0.75
C PRO A 96 -25.15 -16.11 -0.78
N ALA A 97 -26.06 -16.93 -1.31
CA ALA A 97 -26.32 -17.00 -2.74
C ALA A 97 -26.71 -15.58 -3.21
N ASP A 98 -25.97 -15.08 -4.20
CA ASP A 98 -26.19 -13.80 -4.88
C ASP A 98 -26.35 -12.57 -3.97
N TYR A 99 -25.23 -11.93 -3.65
CA TYR A 99 -25.28 -10.49 -3.40
C TYR A 99 -25.58 -9.81 -4.75
N LYS A 100 -26.85 -9.50 -5.03
CA LYS A 100 -27.16 -8.46 -6.02
C LYS A 100 -26.77 -7.15 -5.37
N LEU A 101 -25.65 -6.59 -5.82
CA LEU A 101 -25.22 -5.25 -5.44
C LEU A 101 -26.32 -4.27 -5.91
N HIS A 102 -27.26 -3.94 -5.03
CA HIS A 102 -28.17 -2.82 -5.25
C HIS A 102 -27.33 -1.55 -5.14
N SER A 103 -26.69 -1.19 -6.26
CA SER A 103 -26.15 0.15 -6.45
C SER A 103 -27.35 1.10 -6.58
N PRO A 104 -27.62 2.00 -5.61
CA PRO A 104 -28.59 3.04 -5.85
C PRO A 104 -28.05 3.89 -6.99
N ARG A 105 -28.71 3.84 -8.15
CA ARG A 105 -28.57 4.89 -9.16
C ARG A 105 -28.96 6.20 -8.48
N ILE A 106 -27.96 7.01 -8.11
CA ILE A 106 -28.21 8.43 -7.91
C ILE A 106 -28.46 8.98 -9.31
N ALA A 107 -29.74 9.02 -9.69
CA ALA A 107 -30.20 9.74 -10.85
C ALA A 107 -30.29 11.22 -10.45
N GLY A 108 -29.48 12.06 -11.10
CA GLY A 108 -29.58 13.51 -11.01
C GLY A 108 -28.63 14.14 -10.02
N LEU A 109 -27.39 14.36 -10.46
CA LEU A 109 -26.58 15.56 -10.22
C LEU A 109 -25.58 15.68 -11.37
#